data_AF-A0A286F4F3-F1
#
_entry.id   AF-A0A286F4F3-F1
#
_cell.length_a   1.000
_cell.length_b   1.000
_cell.length_c   1.000
_cell.angle_alpha   90.00
_cell.angle_beta   90.00
_cell.angle_gamma   90.00
#
_symmetry.space_group_name_H-M   'P 1'
#
loop_
_entity.id
_entity.type
_entity.pdbx_description
1 polymer ?
#
loop_
_entity_poly.entity_id
_entity_poly.type
_entity_poly.pdbx_seq_one_letter_code
_entity_poly.pdbx_strand_id
1 'polypeptide(L)' 'METPDKQEDIAKKVMDGFRLAHKRLVEKAKREDDTLVIERDGKILHVRARDL' A
#
# COMPACT_ATOMS: atom_id res chain seq x y z
N MET A 1 -15.04 16.31 -24.91
CA MET A 1 -14.46 15.47 -23.84
C MET A 1 -13.05 15.14 -24.27
N GLU A 2 -12.06 15.80 -23.68
CA GLU A 2 -10.66 15.35 -23.83
C GLU A 2 -10.57 13.99 -23.15
N THR A 3 -10.17 12.98 -23.91
CA THR A 3 -9.90 11.66 -23.33
C THR A 3 -8.63 11.80 -22.50
N PRO A 4 -8.62 11.38 -21.21
CA PRO A 4 -7.38 11.38 -20.45
C PRO A 4 -6.34 10.59 -21.24
N ASP A 5 -5.10 11.09 -21.28
CA ASP A 5 -4.00 10.40 -21.92
C ASP A 5 -3.98 8.96 -21.39
N LYS A 6 -4.01 7.97 -22.29
CA LYS A 6 -4.12 6.55 -21.90
C LYS A 6 -3.03 6.14 -20.90
N GLN A 7 -1.89 6.82 -20.93
CA GLN A 7 -0.80 6.61 -19.97
C GLN A 7 -1.16 7.08 -18.56
N GLU A 8 -1.83 8.23 -18.43
CA GLU A 8 -2.29 8.78 -17.14
C GLU A 8 -3.37 7.89 -16.51
N ASP A 9 -4.29 7.35 -17.31
CA ASP A 9 -5.34 6.43 -16.83
C ASP A 9 -4.77 5.08 -16.33
N ILE A 10 -3.75 4.53 -17.02
CA ILE A 10 -3.08 3.30 -16.56
C ILE A 10 -2.31 3.56 -15.26
N ALA A 11 -1.54 4.64 -15.19
CA ALA A 11 -0.80 4.99 -13.98
C ALA A 11 -1.73 5.12 -12.76
N LYS A 12 -2.89 5.78 -12.95
CA LYS A 12 -3.90 5.91 -11.90
C LYS A 12 -4.44 4.56 -11.44
N LYS A 13 -4.81 3.67 -12.35
CA LYS A 13 -5.31 2.32 -12.03
C LYS A 13 -4.28 1.47 -11.27
N VAL A 14 -3.01 1.58 -11.65
CA VAL A 14 -1.91 0.89 -10.96
C VAL A 14 -1.77 1.42 -9.53
N MET A 15 -1.77 2.75 -9.35
CA MET A 15 -1.69 3.37 -8.03
C MET A 15 -2.90 3.04 -7.14
N ASP A 16 -4.10 3.02 -7.71
CA ASP A 16 -5.32 2.61 -7.00
C ASP A 16 -5.26 1.15 -6.56
N GLY A 17 -4.77 0.26 -7.44
CA GLY A 17 -4.53 -1.15 -7.12
C GLY A 17 -3.51 -1.33 -5.99
N PHE A 18 -2.39 -0.61 -6.06
CA PHE A 18 -1.36 -0.64 -5.01
C PHE A 18 -1.91 -0.14 -3.66
N ARG A 19 -2.66 0.97 -3.67
CA ARG A 19 -3.30 1.52 -2.47
C ARG A 19 -4.28 0.53 -1.84
N LEU A 20 -5.07 -0.15 -2.67
CA LEU A 20 -6.01 -1.18 -2.21
C LEU A 20 -5.28 -2.40 -1.61
N ALA A 21 -4.20 -2.87 -2.25
CA ALA A 21 -3.39 -3.98 -1.77
C ALA A 21 -2.75 -3.64 -0.41
N HIS A 22 -2.15 -2.44 -0.29
CA HIS A 22 -1.56 -1.97 0.96
C HIS A 22 -2.60 -1.90 2.09
N LYS A 23 -3.79 -1.33 1.83
CA LYS A 23 -4.88 -1.29 2.81
C LYS A 23 -5.24 -2.69 3.32
N ARG A 24 -5.44 -3.64 2.40
CA ARG A 24 -5.80 -5.03 2.74
C ARG A 24 -4.71 -5.74 3.54
N LEU A 25 -3.44 -5.49 3.21
CA LEU A 25 -2.30 -6.05 3.95
C LEU A 25 -2.30 -5.58 5.40
N VAL A 26 -2.46 -4.27 5.64
CA VAL A 26 -2.50 -3.71 6.99
C VAL A 26 -3.72 -4.23 7.77
N GLU A 27 -4.90 -4.25 7.15
CA GLU A 27 -6.12 -4.79 7.79
C GLU A 27 -5.97 -6.27 8.18
N LYS A 28 -5.37 -7.08 7.30
CA LYS A 28 -5.08 -8.49 7.58
C LYS A 28 -4.10 -8.62 8.74
N ALA A 29 -2.98 -7.90 8.70
CA ALA A 29 -1.96 -7.96 9.73
C ALA A 29 -2.51 -7.50 11.10
N LYS A 30 -3.39 -6.48 11.13
CA LYS A 30 -4.07 -6.04 12.35
C LYS A 30 -4.97 -7.12 12.95
N ARG A 31 -5.74 -7.82 12.11
CA ARG A 31 -6.61 -8.91 12.55
C ARG A 31 -5.82 -10.09 13.11
N GLU A 32 -4.64 -10.33 12.59
CA GLU A 32 -3.77 -11.47 12.93
C GLU A 32 -2.72 -11.11 14.01
N ASP A 33 -2.74 -9.87 14.55
CA ASP A 33 -1.73 -9.29 15.45
C ASP A 33 -0.28 -9.48 14.95
N ASP A 34 -0.11 -9.41 13.63
CA ASP A 34 1.15 -9.68 12.94
C ASP A 34 2.07 -8.44 12.90
N THR A 35 3.32 -8.64 12.49
CA THR A 35 4.34 -7.60 12.32
C THR A 35 4.61 -7.35 10.84
N LEU A 36 4.50 -6.09 10.42
CA LEU A 36 4.91 -5.65 9.10
C LEU A 36 6.37 -5.22 9.11
N VAL A 37 7.11 -5.62 8.08
CA VAL A 37 8.49 -5.19 7.86
C VAL A 37 8.50 -4.14 6.76
N ILE A 38 8.96 -2.93 7.08
CA ILE A 38 9.02 -1.81 6.14
C ILE A 38 10.44 -1.24 6.09
N GLU A 39 10.81 -0.72 4.93
CA GLU A 39 12.03 0.05 4.76
C GLU A 39 11.70 1.54 4.89
N ARG A 40 12.53 2.28 5.63
CA ARG A 40 12.46 3.73 5.75
C ARG A 40 13.87 4.29 5.89
N ASP A 41 14.25 5.19 4.98
CA ASP A 41 15.55 5.87 4.97
C ASP A 41 16.75 4.89 5.01
N GLY A 42 16.65 3.80 4.26
CA GLY A 42 17.63 2.71 4.18
C GLY A 42 17.61 1.75 5.37
N LYS A 43 16.71 1.94 6.33
CA LYS A 43 16.61 1.11 7.55
C LYS A 43 15.39 0.21 7.50
N ILE A 44 15.57 -1.02 7.97
CA ILE A 44 14.47 -1.97 8.13
C ILE A 44 13.83 -1.76 9.50
N LEU A 45 12.52 -1.51 9.52
CA LEU A 45 11.71 -1.40 10.72
C LEU A 45 10.69 -2.53 10.78
N HIS A 46 10.52 -3.07 11.97
CA HIS A 46 9.47 -4.02 12.30
C HIS A 46 8.37 -3.26 13.03
N VAL A 47 7.18 -3.21 12.46
CA VAL A 47 6.05 -2.46 13.00
C VAL A 47 4.93 -3.44 13.30
N ARG A 48 4.52 -3.54 14.56
CA ARG A 48 3.34 -4.34 14.90
C ARG A 48 2.12 -3.70 14.28
N ALA A 49 1.29 -4.50 13.62
CA ALA A 49 0.18 -3.96 12.86
C ALA A 49 -0.82 -3.16 13.71
N ARG A 50 -0.97 -3.50 14.99
CA ARG A 50 -1.79 -2.75 15.97
C ARG A 50 -1.30 -1.32 16.27
N ASP A 51 -0.04 -1.03 16.01
CA ASP A 51 0.58 0.27 16.28
C ASP A 51 0.52 1.22 15.05
N LEU A 52 0.06 0.72 13.89
CA LEU A 52 -0.26 1.47 12.66
C LEU A 52 -1.71 1.94 12.66
#